data_AF-A0A351RWB2-F1
#
_entry.id   AF-A0A351RWB2-F1
#
_cell.length_a   1.000
_cell.length_b   1.000
_cell.length_c   1.000
_cell.angle_alpha   90.00
_cell.angle_beta   90.00
_cell.angle_gamma   90.00
#
_symmetry.space_group_name_H-M   'P 1'
#
loop_
_entity.id
_entity.type
_entity.pdbx_description
1 polymer ?
#
loop_
_entity_poly.entity_id
_entity_poly.type
_entity_poly.pdbx_seq_one_letter_code
_entity_poly.pdbx_strand_id
1 'polypeptide(L)'
;MGKINLNFYTIVLGITLLIMLINLPFGYIRSKSTNLSRKKGRCIYIPILISIALRKILFLNYNVIPFMVAGTIAGQFFGGKIKKIKT
;
A
#
# COMPACT_ATOMS: atom_id res chain seq x y z
N MET A 1 30.92 11.83 -0.95
CA MET A 1 29.98 10.91 -1.62
C MET A 1 29.64 9.79 -0.65
N GLY A 2 28.49 9.87 0.04
CA GLY A 2 28.11 8.86 1.03
C GLY A 2 27.90 7.50 0.36
N LYS A 3 28.52 6.43 0.89
CA LYS A 3 28.32 5.07 0.40
C LYS A 3 26.84 4.71 0.55
N ILE A 4 26.14 4.60 -0.58
CA ILE A 4 24.76 4.14 -0.66
C ILE A 4 24.72 2.71 -0.10
N ASN A 5 24.04 2.53 1.02
CA ASN A 5 23.96 1.25 1.71
C ASN A 5 22.93 0.37 1.00
N LEU A 6 23.34 -0.32 -0.07
CA LEU A 6 22.47 -1.08 -0.99
C LEU A 6 21.44 -1.97 -0.26
N ASN A 7 21.85 -2.60 0.85
CA ASN A 7 20.99 -3.48 1.64
C ASN A 7 19.75 -2.75 2.21
N PHE A 8 19.92 -1.51 2.67
CA PHE A 8 18.82 -0.72 3.21
C PHE A 8 17.79 -0.39 2.11
N TYR A 9 18.25 0.05 0.94
CA TYR A 9 17.37 0.40 -0.17
C TYR A 9 16.62 -0.82 -0.72
N THR A 10 17.30 -1.97 -0.83
CA THR A 10 16.65 -3.21 -1.27
C THR A 10 15.55 -3.65 -0.30
N ILE A 11 15.78 -3.54 1.02
CA ILE A 11 14.77 -3.84 2.04
C ILE A 11 13.58 -2.88 1.94
N VAL A 12 13.85 -1.56 1.85
CA VAL A 12 12.79 -0.55 1.72
C VAL A 12 11.96 -0.76 0.45
N LEU A 13 12.61 -1.07 -0.67
CA LEU A 13 11.95 -1.39 -1.93
C LEU A 13 11.06 -2.64 -1.77
N GLY A 14 11.59 -3.71 -1.18
CA GLY A 14 10.85 -4.95 -0.94
C GLY A 14 9.60 -4.74 -0.08
N ILE A 15 9.72 -3.98 1.01
CA ILE A 15 8.58 -3.63 1.87
C ILE A 15 7.55 -2.78 1.13
N THR A 16 8.01 -1.82 0.32
CA THR A 16 7.13 -0.96 -0.48
C THR A 16 6.33 -1.76 -1.49
N LEU A 17 6.98 -2.68 -2.21
CA LEU A 17 6.33 -3.58 -3.16
C LEU A 17 5.36 -4.54 -2.47
N LEU A 18 5.74 -5.11 -1.34
CA LEU A 18 4.87 -5.98 -0.55
C LEU A 18 3.59 -5.25 -0.13
N ILE A 19 3.72 -4.04 0.42
CA ILE A 19 2.58 -3.20 0.82
C ILE A 19 1.72 -2.83 -0.39
N MET A 20 2.34 -2.51 -1.52
CA MET A 20 1.62 -2.23 -2.76
C MET A 20 0.78 -3.43 -3.22
N LEU A 21 1.33 -4.64 -3.19
CA LEU A 21 0.63 -5.87 -3.56
C LEU A 21 -0.52 -6.18 -2.60
N ILE A 22 -0.31 -6.04 -1.28
CA ILE A 22 -1.36 -6.22 -0.26
C ILE A 22 -2.50 -5.21 -0.46
N ASN A 23 -2.18 -3.98 -0.86
CA ASN A 23 -3.17 -2.92 -1.06
C ASN A 23 -3.85 -2.92 -2.44
N LEU A 24 -3.31 -3.67 -3.41
CA LEU A 24 -3.87 -3.85 -4.75
C LEU A 24 -5.32 -4.37 -4.75
N PRO A 25 -5.69 -5.45 -4.03
CA PRO A 25 -7.07 -5.93 -3.98
C PRO A 25 -8.03 -4.89 -3.39
N PHE A 26 -7.59 -4.11 -2.39
CA PHE A 26 -8.42 -3.05 -1.81
C PHE A 26 -8.71 -1.94 -2.82
N GLY A 27 -7.73 -1.56 -3.63
CA GLY A 27 -7.92 -0.64 -4.76
C GLY A 27 -8.95 -1.14 -5.77
N TYR A 28 -8.87 -2.42 -6.13
CA TYR A 28 -9.79 -3.06 -7.06
C TYR A 28 -11.22 -3.10 -6.52
N ILE A 29 -11.40 -3.57 -5.28
CA ILE A 29 -12.70 -3.64 -4.61
C ILE A 29 -13.30 -2.23 -4.47
N ARG A 30 -12.49 -1.23 -4.08
CA ARG A 30 -12.91 0.17 -3.95
C ARG A 30 -13.45 0.74 -5.27
N SER A 31 -12.83 0.39 -6.40
CA SER A 31 -13.28 0.85 -7.72
C SER A 31 -14.56 0.17 -8.22
N LYS A 32 -14.93 -0.98 -7.65
CA LYS A 32 -16.15 -1.72 -8.01
C LYS A 32 -17.37 -1.29 -7.18
N SER A 33 -17.16 -0.70 -6.00
CA SER A 33 -18.24 -0.23 -5.13
C SER A 33 -18.84 1.12 -5.59
N THR A 34 -20.17 1.21 -5.64
CA THR A 34 -20.93 2.45 -5.89
C THR A 34 -20.66 3.51 -4.81
N ASN A 35 -20.80 4.79 -5.17
CA ASN A 35 -20.46 5.95 -4.34
C ASN A 35 -21.24 5.95 -3.01
N LEU A 36 -20.52 6.23 -1.91
CA LEU A 36 -21.03 6.33 -0.53
C LEU A 36 -21.52 5.07 0.21
N SER A 37 -21.22 3.85 -0.25
CA SER A 37 -21.46 2.67 0.59
C SER A 37 -20.46 2.60 1.76
N ARG A 38 -20.90 2.15 2.96
CA ARG A 38 -20.05 1.77 4.11
C ARG A 38 -18.89 0.82 3.71
N LYS A 39 -19.03 0.12 2.58
CA LYS A 39 -17.97 -0.72 1.98
C LYS A 39 -16.75 0.10 1.50
N LYS A 40 -16.95 1.30 0.93
CA LYS A 40 -15.85 2.19 0.48
C LYS A 40 -15.03 2.73 1.65
N GLY A 41 -15.69 3.12 2.74
CA GLY A 41 -15.00 3.58 3.96
C GLY A 41 -14.09 2.50 4.54
N ARG A 42 -14.58 1.26 4.66
CA ARG A 42 -13.76 0.11 5.09
C ARG A 42 -12.56 -0.13 4.19
N CYS A 43 -12.70 0.02 2.87
CA CYS A 43 -11.60 -0.10 1.93
C CYS A 43 -10.55 1.02 2.06
N ILE A 44 -10.78 2.08 2.85
CA ILE A 44 -9.78 3.12 3.15
C ILE A 44 -9.14 2.84 4.52
N TYR A 45 -9.95 2.56 5.55
CA TYR A 45 -9.46 2.31 6.90
C TYR A 45 -8.67 1.00 7.03
N ILE A 46 -9.10 -0.08 6.37
CA ILE A 46 -8.42 -1.39 6.45
C ILE A 46 -6.98 -1.30 5.92
N PRO A 47 -6.70 -0.75 4.71
CA PRO A 47 -5.33 -0.49 4.24
C PRO A 47 -4.42 0.22 5.24
N ILE A 48 -4.94 1.25 5.89
CA ILE A 48 -4.20 2.07 6.84
C ILE A 48 -3.88 1.25 8.09
N LEU A 49 -4.87 0.52 8.62
CA LEU A 49 -4.68 -0.37 9.77
C LEU A 49 -3.70 -1.51 9.46
N ILE A 50 -3.77 -2.11 8.25
CA ILE A 50 -2.82 -3.12 7.79
C ILE A 50 -1.41 -2.53 7.74
N SER A 51 -1.24 -1.32 7.20
CA SER A 51 0.07 -0.66 7.12
C SER A 51 0.65 -0.42 8.52
N ILE A 52 -0.18 0.01 9.49
CA ILE A 52 0.23 0.22 10.88
C ILE A 52 0.59 -1.11 11.56
N ALA A 53 -0.22 -2.15 11.37
CA ALA A 53 0.01 -3.47 11.96
C ALA A 53 1.30 -4.10 11.40
N LEU A 54 1.50 -4.06 10.08
CA LEU A 54 2.66 -4.60 9.41
C LEU A 54 3.95 -3.91 9.89
N ARG A 55 3.91 -2.60 10.10
CA ARG A 55 5.04 -1.84 10.68
C ARG A 55 5.42 -2.37 12.07
N LYS A 56 4.42 -2.62 12.92
CA LYS A 56 4.63 -3.10 14.29
C LYS A 56 5.16 -4.54 14.32
N ILE A 57 4.57 -5.43 13.51
CA ILE A 57 4.95 -6.85 13.44
C ILE A 57 6.39 -7.00 12.91
N LEU A 58 6.76 -6.19 11.92
CA LEU A 58 8.09 -6.22 11.31
C LEU A 58 9.12 -5.32 12.03
N PHE A 59 8.76 -4.72 13.17
CA PHE A 59 9.62 -3.82 13.96
C PHE A 59 10.30 -2.71 13.13
N LEU A 60 9.58 -2.17 12.15
CA LEU A 60 10.16 -1.23 11.19
C LEU A 60 10.32 0.18 11.80
N ASN A 61 11.47 0.80 11.50
CA ASN A 61 11.79 2.15 11.92
C ASN A 61 10.85 3.20 11.27
N TYR A 62 10.66 4.35 11.92
CA TYR A 62 9.82 5.44 11.42
C TYR A 62 10.27 5.98 10.05
N ASN A 63 11.55 5.83 9.72
CA ASN A 63 12.10 6.24 8.42
C ASN A 63 11.45 5.54 7.21
N VAL A 64 10.84 4.36 7.41
CA VAL A 64 10.17 3.65 6.29
C VAL A 64 8.73 4.10 6.05
N ILE A 65 8.14 4.88 6.97
CA ILE A 65 6.73 5.29 6.92
C ILE A 65 6.37 5.99 5.59
N PRO A 66 7.15 6.96 5.07
CA PRO A 66 6.82 7.60 3.79
C PRO A 66 6.73 6.60 2.64
N PHE A 67 7.61 5.59 2.63
CA PHE A 67 7.63 4.53 1.62
C PHE A 67 6.43 3.58 1.76
N MET A 68 6.08 3.21 2.99
CA MET A 68 4.87 2.43 3.25
C MET A 68 3.61 3.16 2.77
N VAL A 69 3.50 4.46 3.06
CA VAL A 69 2.38 5.31 2.59
C VAL A 69 2.35 5.37 1.07
N ALA A 70 3.51 5.58 0.42
CA ALA A 70 3.62 5.57 -1.03
C ALA A 70 3.17 4.23 -1.63
N GLY A 71 3.61 3.10 -1.07
CA GLY A 71 3.20 1.76 -1.48
C GLY A 71 1.69 1.54 -1.31
N THR A 72 1.11 1.99 -0.21
CA THR A 72 -0.34 1.88 0.05
C THR A 72 -1.16 2.70 -0.94
N ILE A 73 -0.76 3.94 -1.23
CA ILE A 73 -1.41 4.79 -2.23
C ILE A 73 -1.27 4.18 -3.62
N ALA A 74 -0.05 3.76 -4.00
CA ALA A 74 0.22 3.12 -5.28
C ALA A 74 -0.65 1.86 -5.46
N GLY A 75 -0.66 0.96 -4.47
CA GLY A 75 -1.46 -0.27 -4.50
C GLY A 75 -2.95 0.02 -4.69
N GLN A 76 -3.51 0.95 -3.92
CA GLN A 76 -4.92 1.31 -4.06
C GLN A 76 -5.23 1.98 -5.41
N PHE A 77 -4.30 2.79 -5.94
CA PHE A 77 -4.46 3.48 -7.21
C PHE A 77 -4.38 2.51 -8.40
N PHE A 78 -3.33 1.70 -8.47
CA PHE A 78 -3.15 0.70 -9.52
C PHE A 78 -4.25 -0.37 -9.46
N GLY A 79 -4.63 -0.82 -8.26
CA GLY A 79 -5.75 -1.74 -8.07
C GLY A 79 -7.06 -1.20 -8.63
N GLY A 80 -7.32 0.10 -8.46
CA GLY A 80 -8.50 0.74 -9.04
C GLY A 80 -8.45 0.87 -10.56
N LYS A 81 -7.25 0.97 -11.16
CA LYS A 81 -7.06 1.01 -12.61
C LYS A 81 -7.29 -0.33 -13.31
N ILE A 82 -7.11 -1.46 -12.62
CA ILE A 82 -7.35 -2.82 -13.18
C ILE A 82 -8.78 -2.95 -13.74
N LYS A 83 -9.77 -2.25 -13.15
CA LYS A 83 -11.16 -2.24 -13.66
C LYS A 83 -11.28 -1.63 -15.06
N LYS A 84 -10.50 -0.60 -15.40
CA LYS A 84 -10.59 0.08 -16.70
C LYS A 84 -10.08 -0.77 -17.86
N ILE A 85 -9.28 -1.81 -17.59
CA ILE A 85 -8.68 -2.66 -18.62
C ILE A 85 -9.65 -3.76 -19.07
N LYS A 86 -10.73 -4.01 -18.31
CA LYS A 86 -11.71 -5.08 -18.57
C LYS A 86 -13.03 -4.57 -19.17
N THR A 87 -13.04 -3.38 -19.76
CA THR A 87 -14.17 -2.81 -20.54
C THR A 87 -13.66 -2.55 -21.95
#